data_AF-A0A529P9C8-F1
#
_entry.id   AF-A0A529P9C8-F1
#
_cell.length_a   1.000
_cell.length_b   1.000
_cell.length_c   1.000
_cell.angle_alpha   90.00
_cell.angle_beta   90.00
_cell.angle_gamma   90.00
#
_symmetry.space_group_name_H-M   'P 1'
#
loop_
_entity.id
_entity.type
_entity.pdbx_description
1 polymer ?
#
loop_
_entity_poly.entity_id
_entity_poly.type
_entity_poly.pdbx_seq_one_letter_code
_entity_poly.pdbx_strand_id
1 'polypeptide(L)' 'ADGKVKMHYTEYNLASINTALDDFKNRRFTGRGVIVP' A
#
# COMPACT_ATOMS: atom_id res chain seq x y z
N ALA A 1 12.57 -5.37 -24.04
CA ALA A 1 12.36 -5.77 -22.63
C ALA A 1 11.37 -4.79 -22.04
N ASP A 2 10.11 -5.18 -21.84
CA ASP A 2 9.11 -4.34 -21.18
C ASP A 2 9.52 -4.14 -19.73
N GLY A 3 10.18 -3.01 -19.45
CA GLY A 3 10.63 -2.59 -18.14
C GLY A 3 9.45 -2.23 -17.24
N LYS A 4 8.64 -3.22 -16.87
CA LYS A 4 7.61 -3.09 -15.86
C LYS A 4 8.32 -2.95 -14.51
N VAL A 5 8.57 -1.71 -14.10
CA VAL A 5 8.98 -1.40 -12.74
C VAL A 5 7.89 -1.96 -11.82
N LYS A 6 8.19 -3.07 -11.14
CA LYS A 6 7.33 -3.58 -10.06
C LYS A 6 7.49 -2.60 -8.91
N MET A 7 6.58 -1.63 -8.81
CA MET A 7 6.50 -0.78 -7.63
C MET A 7 6.28 -1.69 -6.43
N HIS A 8 7.09 -1.56 -5.38
CA HIS A 8 6.78 -2.22 -4.11
C HIS A 8 5.47 -1.61 -3.59
N TYR A 9 4.41 -2.42 -3.58
CA TYR A 9 3.11 -2.04 -3.01
C TYR A 9 2.85 -2.89 -1.77
N THR A 10 2.32 -2.24 -0.75
CA THR A 10 1.82 -2.90 0.46
C THR A 10 0.32 -3.08 0.28
N GLU A 11 -0.11 -4.33 0.24
CA GLU A 11 -1.52 -4.69 0.18
C GLU A 11 -2.12 -4.67 1.57
N TYR A 12 -3.22 -3.92 1.73
CA TYR A 12 -4.03 -3.95 2.94
C TYR A 12 -5.37 -4.61 2.60
N ASN A 13 -5.69 -5.65 3.35
CA ASN A 13 -7.04 -6.24 3.34
C ASN A 13 -8.05 -5.21 3.89
N LEU A 14 -9.28 -5.20 3.37
CA LEU A 14 -10.38 -4.36 3.82
C LEU A 14 -10.62 -4.42 5.33
N ALA A 15 -10.42 -5.59 5.95
CA ALA A 15 -10.52 -5.76 7.40
C ALA A 15 -9.53 -4.88 8.20
N SER A 16 -8.43 -4.46 7.58
CA SER A 16 -7.35 -3.67 8.20
C SER A 16 -7.36 -2.21 7.75
N ILE A 17 -8.52 -1.68 7.31
CA ILE A 17 -8.63 -0.32 6.75
C ILE A 17 -8.12 0.78 7.70
N ASN A 18 -8.38 0.65 9.00
CA ASN A 18 -7.94 1.65 9.97
C ASN A 18 -6.41 1.66 10.13
N THR A 19 -5.77 0.49 10.05
CA THR A 19 -4.31 0.37 10.04
C THR A 19 -3.72 0.97 8.77
N ALA A 20 -4.32 0.71 7.61
CA ALA A 20 -3.89 1.30 6.34
C ALA A 20 -3.98 2.83 6.37
N LEU A 21 -5.08 3.38 6.92
CA LEU A 21 -5.28 4.81 7.05
C LEU A 21 -4.28 5.47 8.02
N ASP A 22 -3.95 4.80 9.13
CA ASP A 22 -2.94 5.30 10.06
C ASP A 22 -1.54 5.30 9.43
N ASP A 23 -1.17 4.21 8.76
CA ASP A 23 0.09 4.10 8.02
C ASP A 23 0.20 5.16 6.91
N PHE A 24 -0.92 5.49 6.26
CA PHE A 24 -0.99 6.56 5.25
C PHE A 24 -0.77 7.94 5.84
N LYS A 25 -1.42 8.25 6.96
CA LYS A 25 -1.30 9.55 7.64
C LYS A 25 0.10 9.75 8.21
N ASN A 26 0.65 8.70 8.82
CA ASN A 26 1.93 8.73 9.51
C ASN A 26 3.12 8.45 8.58
N ARG A 27 2.89 8.32 7.26
CA ARG A 27 3.93 8.04 6.24
C ARG A 27 4.80 6.84 6.62
N ARG A 28 4.20 5.80 7.20
CA ARG A 28 4.91 4.62 7.73
C ARG A 28 5.31 3.61 6.64
N PHE A 29 5.01 3.94 5.38
CA PHE A 29 5.32 3.11 4.22
C PHE A 29 6.11 3.94 3.18
N THR A 30 7.11 3.31 2.56
CA THR A 30 7.81 3.84 1.39
C THR A 30 7.21 3.19 0.14
N GLY A 31 6.35 3.88 -0.61
CA GLY A 31 5.76 3.32 -1.84
C GLY A 31 4.31 3.72 -2.08
N ARG A 32 3.52 2.86 -2.72
CA ARG A 32 2.07 3.02 -2.97
C ARG A 32 1.30 1.94 -2.20
N GLY A 33 0.49 2.32 -1.21
CA GLY A 33 -0.43 1.38 -0.58
C GLY A 33 -1.72 1.24 -1.38
N VAL A 34 -2.23 0.02 -1.47
CA VAL A 34 -3.48 -0.28 -2.18
C VAL A 34 -4.38 -1.06 -1.22
N ILE A 35 -5.61 -0.58 -1.03
CA ILE A 35 -6.64 -1.31 -0.30
C ILE A 35 -7.36 -2.19 -1.32
N VAL A 36 -7.32 -3.50 -1.09
CA VAL A 36 -7.91 -4.50 -1.99
C VAL A 36 -9.10 -5.14 -1.26
N PRO A 37 -10.26 -5.30 -1.94
CA PRO A 37 -11.45 -5.91 -1.36
C PRO A 37 -11.27 -7.39 -1.03
#